data_AF-X1KE75-F1
#
_entry.id   AF-X1KE75-F1
#
_cell.length_a   1.000
_cell.length_b   1.000
_cell.length_c   1.000
_cell.angle_alpha   90.00
_cell.angle_beta   90.00
_cell.angle_gamma   90.00
#
_symmetry.space_group_name_H-M   'P 1'
#
loop_
_entity.id
_entity.type
_entity.pdbx_description
1 polymer ?
#
loop_
_entity_poly.entity_id
_entity_poly.type
_entity_poly.pdbx_seq_one_letter_code
_entity_poly.pdbx_strand_id
1 'polypeptide(L)'
;NSLIDKNRLSRGDAKDILKFLKEIDKIFNFVFWGKRATPKIPSFIKKMVREREQAREKNDWKLADKIRKKIKQMGYKVEDTKEGPKIKRI
;
A
#
# COMPACT_ATOMS: atom_id res chain seq x y z
N ASN A 1 0.17 23.01 36.54
CA ASN A 1 0.56 21.67 36.05
C ASN A 1 1.92 21.79 35.37
N SER A 2 3.01 21.50 36.10
CA SER A 2 4.40 21.88 35.78
C SER A 2 5.10 20.91 34.82
N LEU A 3 4.41 20.42 33.79
CA LEU A 3 4.98 19.38 32.90
C LEU A 3 4.94 19.72 31.40
N ILE A 4 4.42 20.88 31.01
CA ILE A 4 4.38 21.31 29.58
C ILE A 4 5.43 22.40 29.28
N ASP A 5 6.08 22.96 30.30
CA ASP A 5 6.61 24.32 30.24
C ASP A 5 8.11 24.47 29.96
N LYS A 6 8.75 23.53 29.23
CA LYS A 6 10.21 23.63 29.01
C LYS A 6 10.75 23.34 27.63
N ASN A 7 9.92 23.27 26.58
CA ASN A 7 10.37 23.22 25.17
C ASN A 7 11.60 22.29 24.93
N ARG A 8 11.71 21.20 25.70
CA ARG A 8 12.84 20.27 25.73
C ARG A 8 12.39 19.01 25.03
N LEU A 9 12.15 19.13 23.74
CA LEU A 9 12.01 18.00 22.84
C LEU A 9 13.38 17.75 22.22
N SER A 10 14.13 16.79 22.76
CA SER A 10 15.33 16.28 22.09
C SER A 10 14.94 15.25 21.02
N ARG A 11 15.87 14.93 20.10
CA ARG A 11 15.65 13.86 19.09
C ARG A 11 15.41 12.48 19.72
N GLY A 12 15.85 12.27 20.96
CA GLY A 12 15.57 11.06 21.74
C GLY A 12 14.09 10.99 22.12
N ASP A 13 13.57 12.08 22.68
CA ASP A 13 12.18 12.19 23.17
C ASP A 13 11.15 12.01 22.05
N ALA A 14 11.49 12.44 20.83
CA ALA A 14 10.64 12.25 19.65
C ALA A 14 10.35 10.76 19.36
N LYS A 15 11.30 9.84 19.66
CA LYS A 15 11.07 8.39 19.47
C LYS A 15 10.09 7.85 20.50
N ASP A 16 10.21 8.28 21.75
CA ASP A 16 9.37 7.82 22.84
C ASP A 16 7.94 8.33 22.69
N ILE A 17 7.79 9.61 22.30
CA ILE A 17 6.49 10.19 21.95
C ILE A 17 5.86 9.44 20.76
N LEU A 18 6.65 9.11 19.74
CA LEU A 18 6.15 8.34 18.60
C LEU A 18 5.71 6.93 19.01
N LYS A 19 6.42 6.29 19.94
CA LYS A 19 6.05 4.98 20.49
C LYS A 19 4.74 5.06 21.26
N PHE A 20 4.61 6.05 22.13
CA PHE A 20 3.39 6.30 22.89
C PHE A 20 2.17 6.57 21.99
N LEU A 21 2.33 7.41 20.97
CA LEU A 21 1.29 7.68 19.98
C LEU A 21 0.86 6.42 19.23
N LYS A 22 1.77 5.50 18.90
CA LYS A 22 1.43 4.21 18.28
C LYS A 22 0.64 3.28 19.19
N GLU A 23 0.95 3.27 20.49
CA GLU A 23 0.24 2.44 21.47
C GLU A 23 -1.20 2.91 21.66
N ILE A 24 -1.42 4.22 21.79
CA ILE A 24 -2.76 4.81 21.86
C ILE A 24 -3.52 4.57 20.55
N ASP A 25 -2.87 4.80 19.41
CA ASP A 25 -3.50 4.62 18.11
C ASP A 25 -3.90 3.16 17.84
N LYS A 26 -3.24 2.18 18.47
CA LYS A 26 -3.65 0.77 18.36
C LYS A 26 -5.07 0.52 18.90
N ILE A 27 -5.50 1.28 19.90
CA ILE A 27 -6.81 1.14 20.53
C ILE A 27 -7.84 2.01 19.81
N PHE A 28 -7.49 3.27 19.55
CA PHE A 28 -8.44 4.27 19.08
C PHE A 28 -8.39 4.53 17.57
N ASN A 29 -7.31 4.15 16.88
CA ASN A 29 -7.14 4.21 15.43
C ASN A 29 -7.53 5.56 14.79
N PHE A 30 -7.10 6.67 15.39
CA PHE A 30 -7.38 8.05 14.94
C PHE A 30 -6.14 8.86 14.55
N VAL A 31 -4.97 8.56 15.11
CA VAL A 31 -3.69 9.25 14.89
C VAL A 31 -3.01 8.78 13.60
N PHE A 32 -3.02 7.47 13.31
CA PHE A 32 -2.49 6.92 12.06
C PHE A 32 -3.59 6.35 11.15
N TRP A 33 -4.83 6.81 11.35
CA TRP A 33 -5.92 6.50 10.42
C TRP A 33 -5.47 6.88 9.00
N GLY A 34 -5.57 5.94 8.05
CA GLY A 34 -5.16 6.15 6.66
C GLY A 34 -3.70 5.83 6.34
N LYS A 35 -2.80 5.67 7.33
CA LYS A 35 -1.45 5.10 7.15
C LYS A 35 -1.42 3.59 7.32
N ARG A 36 -2.50 2.90 6.98
CA ARG A 36 -2.43 1.45 6.76
C ARG A 36 -1.45 1.26 5.62
N ALA A 37 -0.31 0.65 5.90
CA ALA A 37 0.67 0.25 4.90
C ALA A 37 -0.12 -0.33 3.73
N THR A 38 -0.03 0.31 2.57
CA THR A 38 -0.66 -0.20 1.36
C THR A 38 -0.30 -1.67 1.29
N PRO A 39 -1.29 -2.58 1.18
CA PRO A 39 -1.00 -4.01 1.21
C PRO A 39 0.12 -4.24 0.21
N LYS A 40 1.28 -4.73 0.70
CA LYS A 40 2.49 -4.88 -0.10
C LYS A 40 2.12 -5.81 -1.25
N ILE A 41 1.77 -5.23 -2.39
CA ILE A 41 1.44 -5.99 -3.59
C ILE A 41 2.70 -6.79 -3.91
N PRO A 42 2.61 -8.13 -3.94
CA PRO A 42 3.76 -8.95 -4.22
C PRO A 42 4.41 -8.56 -5.54
N SER A 43 5.74 -8.58 -5.59
CA SER A 43 6.51 -8.23 -6.78
C SER A 43 6.13 -9.08 -8.01
N PHE A 44 5.71 -10.33 -7.79
CA PHE A 44 5.22 -11.21 -8.87
C PHE A 44 3.95 -10.65 -9.54
N ILE A 45 3.03 -10.02 -8.82
CA ILE A 45 1.82 -9.44 -9.42
C ILE A 45 2.16 -8.23 -10.26
N LYS A 46 3.08 -7.38 -9.79
CA LYS A 46 3.59 -6.27 -10.60
C LYS A 46 4.23 -6.76 -11.90
N LYS A 47 4.97 -7.88 -11.86
CA LYS A 47 5.52 -8.51 -13.07
C LYS A 47 4.40 -8.98 -14.01
N MET A 48 3.40 -9.70 -13.51
CA MET A 48 2.27 -10.16 -14.32
C MET A 48 1.48 -8.99 -14.95
N VAL A 49 1.30 -7.88 -14.23
CA VAL A 49 0.67 -6.68 -14.79
C VAL A 49 1.49 -6.10 -15.94
N ARG A 50 2.81 -6.05 -15.82
CA ARG A 50 3.69 -5.62 -16.92
C ARG A 50 3.65 -6.57 -18.11
N GLU A 51 3.65 -7.89 -17.87
CA GLU A 51 3.49 -8.88 -18.95
C GLU A 51 2.15 -8.70 -19.68
N ARG A 52 1.08 -8.36 -18.96
CA ARG A 52 -0.21 -8.03 -19.57
C ARG A 52 -0.10 -6.77 -20.44
N GLU A 53 0.58 -5.72 -20.00
CA GLU A 53 0.77 -4.51 -20.82
C GLU A 53 1.59 -4.81 -22.08
N GLN A 54 2.68 -5.56 -21.96
CA GLN A 54 3.46 -6.01 -23.12
C GLN A 54 2.63 -6.86 -24.08
N ALA A 55 1.74 -7.72 -23.56
CA ALA A 55 0.81 -8.49 -24.38
C ALA A 55 -0.17 -7.57 -25.13
N ARG A 56 -0.67 -6.50 -24.49
CA ARG A 56 -1.54 -5.51 -25.15
C ARG A 56 -0.79 -4.72 -26.22
N GLU A 57 0.44 -4.29 -25.97
CA GLU A 57 1.28 -3.60 -26.97
C GLU A 57 1.54 -4.49 -28.20
N LYS A 58 1.69 -5.80 -27.98
CA LYS A 58 1.85 -6.80 -29.04
C LYS A 58 0.53 -7.24 -29.68
N ASN A 59 -0.61 -6.62 -29.33
CA ASN A 59 -1.96 -7.01 -29.77
C ASN A 59 -2.35 -8.46 -29.44
N ASP A 60 -1.70 -9.05 -28.43
CA ASP A 60 -1.87 -10.43 -28.03
C ASP A 60 -2.95 -10.57 -26.95
N TRP A 61 -4.20 -10.32 -27.36
CA TRP A 61 -5.36 -10.26 -26.46
C TRP A 61 -5.59 -11.57 -25.68
N LYS A 62 -5.27 -12.72 -26.29
CA LYS A 62 -5.36 -14.04 -25.64
C LYS A 62 -4.42 -14.16 -24.44
N LEU A 63 -3.19 -13.67 -24.59
CA LEU A 63 -2.20 -13.71 -23.52
C LEU A 63 -2.58 -12.75 -22.39
N ALA A 64 -3.03 -11.54 -22.74
CA ALA A 64 -3.51 -10.55 -21.77
C ALA A 64 -4.67 -11.08 -20.90
N ASP A 65 -5.64 -11.78 -21.51
CA ASP A 65 -6.77 -12.37 -20.78
C ASP A 65 -6.36 -13.57 -19.91
N LYS A 66 -5.42 -14.40 -20.37
CA LYS A 66 -4.85 -15.47 -19.53
C LYS A 66 -4.20 -14.90 -18.27
N ILE A 67 -3.41 -13.84 -18.42
CA ILE A 67 -2.73 -13.17 -17.30
C ILE A 67 -3.77 -12.54 -16.35
N ARG A 68 -4.79 -11.88 -16.90
CA ARG A 68 -5.90 -11.31 -16.12
C ARG A 68 -6.60 -12.37 -15.25
N LYS A 69 -6.88 -13.54 -15.81
CA LYS A 69 -7.49 -14.66 -15.06
C LYS A 69 -6.58 -15.16 -13.93
N LYS A 70 -5.28 -15.32 -14.19
CA LYS A 70 -4.31 -15.73 -13.15
C LYS A 70 -4.24 -14.72 -12.00
N ILE A 71 -4.17 -13.42 -12.32
CA ILE A 71 -4.15 -12.36 -11.29
C ILE A 71 -5.45 -12.40 -10.46
N LYS A 72 -6.61 -12.63 -11.11
CA LYS A 72 -7.90 -12.79 -10.43
C LYS A 72 -7.95 -14.02 -9.52
N GLN A 73 -7.42 -15.17 -9.97
CA GLN A 73 -7.32 -16.39 -9.16
C GLN A 73 -6.45 -16.20 -7.92
N MET A 74 -5.44 -15.34 -7.99
CA MET A 74 -4.59 -14.99 -6.84
C MET A 74 -5.26 -14.03 -5.87
N GLY A 75 -6.51 -13.60 -6.12
CA GLY A 75 -7.24 -12.66 -5.28
C GLY A 75 -6.89 -11.20 -5.54
N TYR A 76 -6.42 -10.86 -6.74
CA TYR A 76 -6.09 -9.48 -7.10
C TYR A 76 -6.85 -9.05 -8.36
N LYS A 77 -7.26 -7.79 -8.39
CA LYS A 77 -7.86 -7.11 -9.53
C LYS A 77 -6.90 -6.06 -10.02
N VAL A 78 -6.74 -5.98 -11.34
CA VAL A 78 -6.00 -4.90 -11.99
C VAL A 78 -7.03 -3.96 -12.59
N GLU A 79 -7.03 -2.71 -12.14
CA GLU A 79 -7.83 -1.61 -12.67
C GLU A 79 -6.91 -0.69 -13.48
N ASP A 80 -7.19 -0.56 -14.76
CA ASP A 80 -6.48 0.39 -15.61
C ASP A 80 -6.97 1.80 -15.26
N THR A 81 -6.07 2.68 -14.85
CA THR A 81 -6.38 4.10 -14.62
C THR A 81 -5.51 4.96 -15.51
N LYS A 82 -5.91 6.23 -15.74
CA LYS A 82 -5.14 7.18 -16.55
C LYS A 82 -3.71 7.41 -16.02
N GLU A 83 -3.50 7.20 -14.73
CA GLU A 83 -2.20 7.33 -14.05
C GLU A 83 -1.36 6.03 -14.09
N GLY A 84 -1.91 4.93 -14.62
CA GLY A 84 -1.28 3.61 -14.67
C GLY A 84 -2.15 2.49 -14.07
N PRO A 85 -1.69 1.23 -14.15
CA PRO A 85 -2.44 0.10 -13.64
C PRO A 85 -2.44 0.08 -12.10
N LYS A 86 -3.62 0.26 -11.48
CA LYS A 86 -3.82 0.14 -10.04
C LYS A 86 -4.22 -1.31 -9.71
N ILE A 87 -3.47 -1.91 -8.78
CA ILE A 87 -3.72 -3.29 -8.33
C ILE A 87 -4.48 -3.20 -7.00
N LYS A 88 -5.66 -3.80 -6.95
CA LYS A 88 -6.46 -3.96 -5.73
C LYS A 88 -6.53 -5.43 -5.34
N ARG A 89 -6.48 -5.72 -4.04
CA ARG A 89 -6.81 -7.04 -3.54
C ARG A 89 -8.34 -7.19 -3.51
N ILE A 90 -8.85 -8.31 -4.01
CA ILE A 90 -10.26 -8.73 -3.90
C ILE A 90 -10.43 -9.48 -2.57
#